data_AF-A0ABD2PFY7-F1
#
_entry.id   AF-A0ABD2PFY7-F1
#
_cell.length_a   1.000
_cell.length_b   1.000
_cell.length_c   1.000
_cell.angle_alpha   90.00
_cell.angle_beta   90.00
_cell.angle_gamma   90.00
#
_symmetry.space_group_name_H-M   'P 1'
#
loop_
_entity.id
_entity.type
_entity.pdbx_description
1 polymer ?
#
loop_
_entity_poly.entity_id
_entity_poly.type
_entity_poly.pdbx_seq_one_letter_code
_entity_poly.pdbx_strand_id
1 'polypeptide(L)'
;MQSVLCVFILLCLFQNSLASRISMISNGLKGCRLGAAMKPPLIIVVVVAVLTATRLKSATAAASSRDIVKTYSDPSVQLFNHLVIDKNTGRVYIGAVNKLYQLSPDLDLVATEKTGPELDADECSVLECTSTVNKQLTNNVNKALVIDYTTSRLISCGSLFQGICSVRNLHNISDGVVQVREAVVANNATASTVAFIAPGPPNPPVTQVMYVGVTFTLGSPYRSEVPAVSSRSLEKDRMFAIAQTAVTTGTRMFVNSLARERYPITYVYGFASEGFSYFLTTQMRHTTSSQFISKLVRVCHDDENYYSYTEIPIDCISEAQGGRKYNLVQAAYVGKAGSDLASDLGITAQDDVLFAVFSESDPANSNKPSNLSALCVYSLKAIRRKFMQNIKYCFSGNGQRGLDFISPSLTCVSTVSQPVKFECYLPPNNLPSAPASGRSNNSNQKLHTCTSFSVSYLEA
;
A
#
# COMPACT_ATOMS: atom_id res chain seq x y z
N MET A 1 12.23 13.49 -5.82
CA MET A 1 11.41 12.27 -5.96
C MET A 1 12.24 10.99 -5.95
N GLN A 2 13.32 10.86 -6.74
CA GLN A 2 14.21 9.66 -6.71
C GLN A 2 14.82 9.36 -5.33
N SER A 3 15.10 10.38 -4.52
CA SER A 3 15.73 10.24 -3.20
C SER A 3 14.83 9.58 -2.15
N VAL A 4 13.50 9.76 -2.22
CA VAL A 4 12.55 9.24 -1.22
C VAL A 4 12.19 7.78 -1.52
N LEU A 5 12.08 7.43 -2.81
CA LEU A 5 11.89 6.04 -3.25
C LEU A 5 13.10 5.16 -2.88
N CYS A 6 14.32 5.73 -2.93
CA CYS A 6 15.56 5.05 -2.58
C CYS A 6 15.66 4.75 -1.07
N VAL A 7 15.23 5.68 -0.22
CA VAL A 7 15.15 5.46 1.25
C VAL A 7 14.15 4.36 1.61
N PHE A 8 13.06 4.21 0.85
CA PHE A 8 12.05 3.17 1.07
C PHE A 8 12.54 1.77 0.70
N ILE A 9 13.28 1.64 -0.41
CA ILE A 9 13.94 0.37 -0.76
C ILE A 9 14.95 -0.01 0.34
N LEU A 10 15.71 0.95 0.87
CA LEU A 10 16.66 0.69 1.96
C LEU A 10 15.97 0.23 3.26
N LEU A 11 14.88 0.87 3.69
CA LEU A 11 14.16 0.48 4.92
C LEU A 11 13.55 -0.92 4.82
N CYS A 12 12.97 -1.27 3.66
CA CYS A 12 12.44 -2.62 3.40
C CYS A 12 13.54 -3.70 3.40
N LEU A 13 14.74 -3.39 2.90
CA LEU A 13 15.87 -4.32 2.91
C LEU A 13 16.50 -4.46 4.31
N PHE A 14 16.53 -3.39 5.11
CA PHE A 14 17.10 -3.41 6.47
C PHE A 14 16.27 -4.23 7.45
N GLN A 15 14.93 -4.19 7.39
CA GLN A 15 14.08 -5.03 8.27
C GLN A 15 14.25 -6.53 8.00
N ASN A 16 14.43 -6.95 6.74
CA ASN A 16 14.65 -8.37 6.40
C ASN A 16 16.07 -8.85 6.76
N SER A 17 17.09 -7.97 6.73
CA SER A 17 18.48 -8.34 7.05
C SER A 17 18.75 -8.44 8.56
N LEU A 18 18.13 -7.58 9.39
CA LEU A 18 18.32 -7.65 10.85
C LEU A 18 17.70 -8.90 11.48
N ALA A 19 16.61 -9.44 10.93
CA ALA A 19 15.98 -10.66 11.45
C ALA A 19 16.89 -11.91 11.35
N SER A 20 17.82 -11.95 10.39
CA SER A 20 18.77 -13.07 10.23
C SER A 20 20.11 -12.89 10.98
N ARG A 21 20.41 -11.71 11.53
CA ARG A 21 21.74 -11.41 12.12
C ARG A 21 21.76 -11.21 13.64
N ILE A 22 20.66 -11.42 14.36
CA ILE A 22 20.58 -11.21 15.83
C ILE A 22 20.71 -12.53 16.64
N SER A 23 21.10 -13.68 16.05
CA SER A 23 21.38 -14.90 16.84
C SER A 23 22.86 -15.16 17.17
N MET A 24 23.78 -14.29 16.74
CA MET A 24 25.18 -14.38 17.14
C MET A 24 25.69 -13.01 17.56
N ILE A 25 26.37 -12.98 18.71
CA ILE A 25 26.96 -11.82 19.42
C ILE A 25 26.13 -11.38 20.63
N SER A 26 26.14 -12.25 21.65
CA SER A 26 26.09 -11.82 23.04
C SER A 26 27.07 -12.69 23.81
N ASN A 27 28.31 -12.22 23.92
CA ASN A 27 29.22 -12.60 24.99
C ASN A 27 30.41 -11.62 25.04
N GLY A 28 30.54 -10.95 26.19
CA GLY A 28 31.77 -10.31 26.63
C GLY A 28 31.88 -8.82 26.31
N LEU A 29 31.65 -7.97 27.32
CA LEU A 29 32.76 -7.29 28.00
C LEU A 29 32.26 -6.49 29.20
N LYS A 30 32.81 -6.83 30.36
CA LYS A 30 32.69 -6.16 31.65
C LYS A 30 33.63 -4.95 31.70
N GLY A 31 33.14 -3.87 32.31
CA GLY A 31 33.85 -3.10 33.35
C GLY A 31 34.93 -2.10 32.92
N CYS A 32 34.68 -0.82 33.20
CA CYS A 32 35.58 0.00 34.04
C CYS A 32 34.89 1.30 34.49
N ARG A 33 34.97 1.58 35.81
CA ARG A 33 34.60 2.83 36.49
C ARG A 33 35.84 3.71 36.65
N LEU A 34 35.70 5.03 36.52
CA LEU A 34 36.42 6.11 37.23
C LEU A 34 35.54 7.37 37.00
N GLY A 35 35.16 8.20 37.97
CA GLY A 35 35.92 8.86 39.02
C GLY A 35 35.75 10.37 38.81
N ALA A 36 35.18 11.09 39.78
CA ALA A 36 34.55 12.40 39.63
C ALA A 36 35.49 13.63 39.77
N ALA A 37 34.97 14.77 39.27
CA ALA A 37 35.10 16.16 39.75
C ALA A 37 36.39 16.98 39.52
N MET A 38 36.26 18.11 38.78
CA MET A 38 36.61 19.47 39.26
C MET A 38 36.12 20.57 38.30
N LYS A 39 35.81 21.74 38.87
CA LYS A 39 35.13 22.93 38.30
C LYS A 39 36.11 23.96 37.67
N PRO A 40 35.61 25.01 36.95
CA PRO A 40 36.32 25.75 35.90
C PRO A 40 37.02 27.04 36.37
N PRO A 41 37.66 27.79 35.46
CA PRO A 41 37.26 29.21 35.35
C PRO A 41 37.20 29.79 33.93
N LEU A 42 36.39 30.84 33.85
CA LEU A 42 36.28 31.86 32.80
C LEU A 42 37.64 32.41 32.34
N ILE A 43 37.87 32.45 31.02
CA ILE A 43 38.67 33.52 30.38
C ILE A 43 37.92 33.97 29.13
N ILE A 44 37.46 35.22 29.18
CA ILE A 44 36.94 35.99 28.06
C ILE A 44 38.13 36.38 27.19
N VAL A 45 38.21 35.88 25.95
CA VAL A 45 39.12 36.40 24.93
C VAL A 45 38.29 37.00 23.80
N VAL A 46 38.53 38.29 23.60
CA VAL A 46 37.93 39.20 22.63
C VAL A 46 38.10 38.66 21.21
N VAL A 47 36.98 38.46 20.51
CA VAL A 47 36.94 38.13 19.08
C VAL A 47 37.21 39.42 18.29
N VAL A 48 38.40 39.55 17.71
CA VAL A 48 38.66 40.52 16.64
C VAL A 48 38.46 39.80 15.32
N ALA A 49 37.38 40.16 14.64
CA ALA A 49 37.03 39.69 13.31
C ALA A 49 38.05 40.20 12.28
N VAL A 50 38.78 39.27 11.64
CA VAL A 50 39.48 39.53 10.37
C VAL A 50 38.80 38.70 9.30
N LEU A 51 38.06 39.40 8.44
CA LEU A 51 37.39 38.89 7.25
C LEU A 51 38.42 38.47 6.21
N THR A 52 38.72 37.18 6.12
CA THR A 52 39.31 36.59 4.92
C THR A 52 38.25 35.78 4.19
N ALA A 53 37.81 36.29 3.04
CA ALA A 53 36.86 35.65 2.15
C ALA A 53 37.49 34.43 1.46
N THR A 54 37.56 33.30 2.14
CA THR A 54 37.78 32.00 1.49
C THR A 54 36.45 31.50 0.98
N ARG A 55 36.28 31.49 -0.35
CA ARG A 55 35.13 30.85 -0.99
C ARG A 55 35.09 29.37 -0.58
N LEU A 56 34.17 29.02 0.32
CA LEU A 56 33.75 27.63 0.46
C LEU A 56 33.08 27.25 -0.86
N LYS A 57 33.83 26.57 -1.72
CA LYS A 57 33.22 25.72 -2.75
C LYS A 57 32.44 24.67 -1.99
N SER A 58 31.12 24.85 -1.89
CA SER A 58 30.21 23.78 -1.55
C SER A 58 30.37 22.71 -2.63
N ALA A 59 31.28 21.77 -2.40
CA ALA A 59 31.29 20.52 -3.13
C ALA A 59 29.95 19.87 -2.80
N THR A 60 29.03 19.89 -3.76
CA THR A 60 27.93 18.94 -3.81
C THR A 60 28.59 17.58 -3.92
N ALA A 61 28.89 16.99 -2.77
CA ALA A 61 29.28 15.60 -2.68
C ALA A 61 28.08 14.79 -3.15
N ALA A 62 28.10 14.40 -4.43
CA ALA A 62 27.33 13.24 -4.88
C ALA A 62 27.71 12.11 -3.92
N ALA A 63 26.71 11.57 -3.21
CA ALA A 63 26.92 10.47 -2.27
C ALA A 63 27.80 9.41 -2.94
N SER A 64 28.99 9.22 -2.40
CA SER A 64 29.97 8.29 -2.94
C SER A 64 29.41 6.87 -2.85
N SER A 65 29.49 6.15 -3.97
CA SER A 65 29.13 4.76 -4.28
C SER A 65 29.69 3.66 -3.34
N ARG A 66 30.10 3.97 -2.10
CA ARG A 66 30.69 2.98 -1.17
C ARG A 66 29.68 2.10 -0.45
N ASP A 67 28.40 2.46 -0.44
CA ASP A 67 27.32 1.70 0.22
C ASP A 67 26.52 0.80 -0.73
N ILE A 68 26.76 0.89 -2.05
CA ILE A 68 26.07 0.06 -3.05
C ILE A 68 26.84 -1.25 -3.21
N VAL A 69 26.31 -2.32 -2.62
CA VAL A 69 26.92 -3.66 -2.66
C VAL A 69 26.82 -4.29 -4.05
N LYS A 70 25.66 -4.15 -4.71
CA LYS A 70 25.43 -4.69 -6.05
C LYS A 70 24.28 -3.96 -6.75
N THR A 71 24.35 -3.89 -8.08
CA THR A 71 23.35 -3.25 -8.93
C THR A 71 23.09 -4.13 -10.14
N TYR A 72 21.81 -4.23 -10.52
CA TYR A 72 21.41 -4.80 -11.80
C TYR A 72 20.83 -3.70 -12.69
N SER A 73 21.23 -3.70 -13.97
CA SER A 73 20.71 -2.78 -14.99
C SER A 73 20.62 -3.48 -16.33
N ASP A 74 19.56 -3.21 -17.08
CA ASP A 74 19.42 -3.63 -18.47
C ASP A 74 19.30 -2.37 -19.36
N PRO A 75 20.33 -2.02 -20.16
CA PRO A 75 20.31 -0.84 -21.02
C PRO A 75 19.19 -0.84 -22.08
N SER A 76 18.64 -2.01 -22.39
CA SER A 76 17.56 -2.15 -23.39
C SER A 76 16.16 -1.89 -22.82
N VAL A 77 16.04 -1.66 -21.51
CA VAL A 77 14.75 -1.42 -20.86
C VAL A 77 14.72 -0.03 -20.22
N GLN A 78 13.68 0.72 -20.55
CA GLN A 78 13.53 2.09 -20.10
C GLN A 78 13.14 2.20 -18.62
N LEU A 79 12.30 1.29 -18.13
CA LEU A 79 11.71 1.39 -16.80
C LEU A 79 11.40 0.02 -16.19
N PHE A 80 11.81 -0.16 -14.93
CA PHE A 80 11.33 -1.24 -14.06
C PHE A 80 10.08 -0.76 -13.32
N ASN A 81 9.03 -1.58 -13.29
CA ASN A 81 7.73 -1.21 -12.74
C ASN A 81 7.52 -1.78 -11.33
N HIS A 82 7.79 -3.08 -11.16
CA HIS A 82 7.55 -3.79 -9.89
C HIS A 82 8.74 -4.67 -9.53
N LEU A 83 8.93 -4.85 -8.23
CA LEU A 83 9.93 -5.74 -7.67
C LEU A 83 9.29 -6.55 -6.54
N VAL A 84 9.48 -7.86 -6.56
CA VAL A 84 9.11 -8.75 -5.46
C VAL A 84 10.30 -9.64 -5.11
N ILE A 85 10.43 -9.93 -3.82
CA ILE A 85 11.46 -10.82 -3.29
C ILE A 85 10.74 -12.03 -2.71
N ASP A 86 11.16 -13.22 -3.12
CA ASP A 86 10.71 -14.47 -2.51
C ASP A 86 11.28 -14.56 -1.09
N LYS A 87 10.39 -14.57 -0.10
CA LYS A 87 10.74 -14.63 1.33
C LYS A 87 11.45 -15.92 1.72
N ASN A 88 11.25 -17.01 0.96
CA ASN A 88 11.80 -18.32 1.27
C ASN A 88 13.19 -18.52 0.66
N THR A 89 13.42 -18.01 -0.55
CA THR A 89 14.66 -18.25 -1.30
C THR A 89 15.56 -17.02 -1.47
N GLY A 90 15.03 -15.82 -1.21
CA GLY A 90 15.72 -14.55 -1.47
C GLY A 90 15.81 -14.18 -2.95
N ARG A 91 15.24 -14.98 -3.87
CA ARG A 91 15.23 -14.67 -5.30
C ARG A 91 14.45 -13.40 -5.57
N VAL A 92 14.94 -12.62 -6.52
CA VAL A 92 14.35 -11.32 -6.88
C VAL A 92 13.67 -11.45 -8.24
N TYR A 93 12.43 -10.99 -8.33
CA TYR A 93 11.70 -10.92 -9.60
C TYR A 93 11.38 -9.47 -9.90
N ILE A 94 11.66 -9.05 -11.14
CA ILE A 94 11.47 -7.67 -11.59
C ILE A 94 10.55 -7.68 -12.81
N GLY A 95 9.42 -6.98 -12.68
CA GLY A 95 8.51 -6.71 -13.78
C GLY A 95 8.85 -5.38 -14.41
N ALA A 96 9.03 -5.36 -15.73
CA ALA A 96 9.44 -4.18 -16.48
C ALA A 96 8.63 -4.01 -17.76
N VAL A 97 8.88 -2.92 -18.48
CA VAL A 97 8.29 -2.73 -19.81
C VAL A 97 8.88 -3.76 -20.77
N ASN A 98 8.00 -4.58 -21.37
CA ASN A 98 8.31 -5.63 -22.34
C ASN A 98 9.15 -6.81 -21.83
N LYS A 99 9.52 -6.84 -20.54
CA LYS A 99 10.36 -7.90 -19.97
C LYS A 99 9.97 -8.27 -18.54
N LEU A 100 10.30 -9.50 -18.18
CA LEU A 100 10.22 -10.05 -16.83
C LEU A 100 11.56 -10.71 -16.48
N TYR A 101 12.11 -10.40 -15.32
CA TYR A 101 13.41 -10.91 -14.90
C TYR A 101 13.29 -11.76 -13.64
N GLN A 102 14.14 -12.78 -13.57
CA GLN A 102 14.43 -13.54 -12.37
C GLN A 102 15.92 -13.42 -12.07
N LEU A 103 16.24 -13.01 -10.84
CA LEU A 103 17.61 -12.81 -10.38
C LEU A 103 17.88 -13.65 -9.12
N SER A 104 19.16 -13.92 -8.88
CA SER A 104 19.66 -14.46 -7.62
C SER A 104 19.47 -13.44 -6.48
N PRO A 105 19.61 -13.87 -5.21
CA PRO A 105 19.67 -12.94 -4.08
C PRO A 105 20.78 -11.88 -4.22
N ASP A 106 21.85 -12.20 -4.94
CA ASP A 106 22.94 -11.30 -5.25
C ASP A 106 22.68 -10.47 -6.52
N LEU A 107 21.45 -10.40 -7.04
CA LEU A 107 21.10 -9.65 -8.26
C LEU A 107 21.82 -10.12 -9.54
N ASP A 108 22.30 -11.37 -9.59
CA ASP A 108 22.77 -11.97 -10.84
C ASP A 108 21.58 -12.45 -11.66
N LEU A 109 21.61 -12.16 -12.97
CA LEU A 109 20.54 -12.57 -13.87
C LEU A 109 20.50 -14.11 -13.98
N VAL A 110 19.35 -14.70 -13.65
CA VAL A 110 19.11 -16.14 -13.77
C VAL A 110 18.28 -16.45 -15.01
N ALA A 111 17.20 -15.70 -15.24
CA ALA A 111 16.35 -15.85 -16.41
C ALA A 111 15.72 -14.51 -16.82
N THR A 112 15.41 -14.37 -18.10
CA THR A 112 14.72 -13.21 -18.67
C THR A 112 13.67 -13.67 -19.67
N GLU A 113 12.49 -13.08 -19.59
CA GLU A 113 11.34 -13.41 -20.43
C GLU A 113 10.86 -12.16 -21.16
N LYS A 114 10.66 -12.27 -22.48
CA LYS A 114 10.07 -11.19 -23.28
C LYS A 114 8.55 -11.22 -23.11
N THR A 115 7.96 -10.09 -22.74
CA THR A 115 6.50 -9.94 -22.55
C THR A 115 5.86 -9.00 -23.58
N GLY A 116 6.66 -8.36 -24.43
CA GLY A 116 6.21 -7.47 -25.50
C GLY A 116 7.39 -6.87 -26.27
N PRO A 117 7.16 -5.86 -27.13
CA PRO A 117 5.85 -5.34 -27.52
C PRO A 117 5.10 -6.33 -28.43
N GLU A 118 3.77 -6.17 -28.52
CA GLU A 118 2.89 -6.98 -29.40
C GLU A 118 1.91 -6.06 -30.15
N LEU A 119 1.29 -6.57 -31.21
CA LEU A 119 0.23 -5.84 -31.93
C LEU A 119 -1.08 -5.86 -31.13
N ASP A 120 -1.50 -4.68 -30.67
CA ASP A 120 -2.67 -4.50 -29.82
C ASP A 120 -3.44 -3.21 -30.16
N ALA A 121 -4.69 -3.13 -29.72
CA ALA A 121 -5.55 -1.96 -29.82
C ALA A 121 -6.55 -1.96 -28.66
N ASP A 122 -6.80 -0.78 -28.07
CA ASP A 122 -7.71 -0.67 -26.92
C ASP A 122 -9.15 -1.06 -27.29
N GLU A 123 -9.54 -0.92 -28.56
CA GLU A 123 -10.85 -1.32 -29.08
C GLU A 123 -11.01 -2.84 -29.24
N CYS A 124 -9.95 -3.62 -29.04
CA CYS A 124 -9.95 -5.07 -29.20
C CYS A 124 -9.76 -5.80 -27.87
N SER A 125 -10.45 -6.93 -27.71
CA SER A 125 -10.17 -7.88 -26.64
C SER A 125 -9.19 -8.97 -27.12
N VAL A 126 -8.80 -9.88 -26.22
CA VAL A 126 -7.96 -11.03 -26.57
C VAL A 126 -8.64 -11.95 -27.60
N LEU A 127 -9.98 -12.04 -27.55
CA LEU A 127 -10.78 -12.96 -28.36
C LEU A 127 -11.42 -12.30 -29.57
N GLU A 128 -11.78 -11.03 -29.42
CA GLU A 128 -12.60 -10.30 -30.38
C GLU A 128 -11.87 -9.05 -30.85
N CYS A 129 -11.69 -8.93 -32.16
CA CYS A 129 -11.17 -7.74 -32.79
C CYS A 129 -11.72 -7.68 -34.21
N THR A 130 -12.41 -6.60 -34.55
CA THR A 130 -12.91 -6.42 -35.90
C THR A 130 -11.75 -6.19 -36.86
N SER A 131 -11.86 -6.70 -38.09
CA SER A 131 -10.80 -6.56 -39.10
C SER A 131 -10.54 -5.12 -39.54
N THR A 132 -11.41 -4.18 -39.16
CA THR A 132 -11.29 -2.75 -39.44
C THR A 132 -10.43 -2.01 -38.42
N VAL A 133 -10.12 -2.61 -37.27
CA VAL A 133 -9.29 -1.98 -36.23
C VAL A 133 -7.81 -2.18 -36.56
N ASN A 134 -7.09 -1.06 -36.67
CA ASN A 134 -5.65 -1.07 -36.92
C ASN A 134 -4.89 -1.29 -35.61
N LYS A 135 -4.42 -2.52 -35.40
CA LYS A 135 -3.53 -2.86 -34.29
C LYS A 135 -2.18 -2.19 -34.45
N GLN A 136 -1.65 -1.64 -33.36
CA GLN A 136 -0.34 -1.01 -33.32
C GLN A 136 0.61 -1.77 -32.42
N LEU A 137 1.91 -1.70 -32.74
CA LEU A 137 2.94 -2.30 -31.90
C LEU A 137 3.00 -1.54 -30.57
N THR A 138 2.49 -2.17 -29.52
CA THR A 138 2.24 -1.56 -28.22
C THR A 138 3.11 -2.21 -27.15
N ASN A 139 3.67 -1.39 -26.26
CA ASN A 139 4.50 -1.86 -25.17
C ASN A 139 3.65 -2.53 -24.08
N ASN A 140 4.18 -3.61 -23.50
CA ASN A 140 3.62 -4.27 -22.34
C ASN A 140 4.21 -3.72 -21.05
N VAL A 141 3.45 -2.87 -20.35
CA VAL A 141 3.86 -2.33 -19.04
C VAL A 141 3.44 -3.32 -17.96
N ASN A 142 4.36 -3.77 -17.11
CA ASN A 142 4.01 -4.62 -15.99
C ASN A 142 3.19 -3.83 -14.95
N LYS A 143 1.97 -4.30 -14.65
CA LYS A 143 0.99 -3.63 -13.77
C LYS A 143 0.83 -4.30 -12.42
N ALA A 144 1.16 -5.58 -12.32
CA ALA A 144 1.18 -6.32 -11.09
C ALA A 144 2.21 -7.45 -11.17
N LEU A 145 2.83 -7.75 -10.04
CA LEU A 145 3.75 -8.85 -9.86
C LEU A 145 3.58 -9.39 -8.44
N VAL A 146 3.07 -10.61 -8.31
CA VAL A 146 2.78 -11.23 -7.01
C VAL A 146 3.21 -12.69 -6.99
N ILE A 147 3.62 -13.18 -5.82
CA ILE A 147 4.03 -14.57 -5.61
C ILE A 147 2.90 -15.29 -4.88
N ASP A 148 2.39 -16.36 -5.47
CA ASP A 148 1.54 -17.33 -4.78
C ASP A 148 2.44 -18.40 -4.14
N TYR A 149 2.61 -18.29 -2.82
CA TYR A 149 3.38 -19.22 -2.01
C TYR A 149 2.69 -20.58 -1.82
N THR A 150 1.36 -20.65 -1.98
CA THR A 150 0.62 -21.90 -1.74
C THR A 150 0.84 -22.92 -2.86
N THR A 151 0.97 -22.44 -4.10
CA THR A 151 1.19 -23.29 -5.27
C THR A 151 2.55 -23.07 -5.95
N SER A 152 3.43 -22.27 -5.34
CA SER A 152 4.77 -21.93 -5.83
C SER A 152 4.76 -21.37 -7.26
N ARG A 153 3.98 -20.32 -7.49
CA ARG A 153 3.83 -19.67 -8.80
C ARG A 153 4.08 -18.17 -8.73
N LEU A 154 4.62 -17.63 -9.82
CA LEU A 154 4.73 -16.20 -10.05
C LEU A 154 3.56 -15.74 -10.94
N ILE A 155 2.84 -14.72 -10.52
CA ILE A 155 1.77 -14.10 -11.29
C ILE A 155 2.25 -12.73 -11.75
N SER A 156 2.26 -12.52 -13.06
CA SER A 156 2.63 -11.25 -13.68
C SER A 156 1.53 -10.76 -14.61
N CYS A 157 1.06 -9.53 -14.39
CA CYS A 157 0.02 -8.90 -15.21
C CYS A 157 0.60 -7.73 -16.01
N GLY A 158 0.19 -7.65 -17.27
CA GLY A 158 0.63 -6.65 -18.23
C GLY A 158 -0.47 -5.68 -18.61
N SER A 159 -0.12 -4.59 -19.30
CA SER A 159 -1.10 -3.64 -19.83
C SER A 159 -1.75 -4.11 -21.13
N LEU A 160 -1.08 -4.99 -21.88
CA LEU A 160 -1.61 -5.48 -23.16
C LEU A 160 -2.91 -6.27 -23.01
N PHE A 161 -3.67 -6.31 -24.09
CA PHE A 161 -4.86 -7.10 -24.31
C PHE A 161 -5.92 -6.91 -23.22
N GLN A 162 -6.25 -5.65 -22.93
CA GLN A 162 -7.19 -5.26 -21.86
C GLN A 162 -6.72 -5.52 -20.43
N GLY A 163 -5.42 -5.77 -20.22
CA GLY A 163 -4.84 -5.93 -18.89
C GLY A 163 -4.93 -7.35 -18.37
N ILE A 164 -4.36 -8.30 -19.10
CA ILE A 164 -4.36 -9.72 -18.73
C ILE A 164 -3.22 -10.12 -17.79
N CYS A 165 -3.38 -11.27 -17.16
CA CYS A 165 -2.38 -11.89 -16.29
C CYS A 165 -1.84 -13.20 -16.85
N SER A 166 -0.60 -13.50 -16.49
CA SER A 166 0.11 -14.74 -16.82
C SER A 166 0.63 -15.39 -15.54
N VAL A 167 0.59 -16.72 -15.51
CA VAL A 167 1.07 -17.54 -14.39
C VAL A 167 2.30 -18.31 -14.87
N ARG A 168 3.38 -18.24 -14.11
CA ARG A 168 4.68 -18.85 -14.40
C ARG A 168 5.17 -19.67 -13.21
N ASN A 169 6.04 -20.65 -13.48
CA ASN A 169 6.72 -21.40 -12.44
C ASN A 169 7.63 -20.45 -11.64
N LEU A 170 7.53 -20.49 -10.30
CA LEU A 170 8.35 -19.64 -9.43
C LEU A 170 9.84 -20.01 -9.50
N HIS A 171 10.18 -21.28 -9.68
CA HIS A 171 11.57 -21.74 -9.70
C HIS A 171 12.32 -21.33 -10.97
N ASN A 172 11.63 -21.31 -12.10
CA ASN A 172 12.16 -20.89 -13.38
C ASN A 172 11.05 -20.22 -14.19
N ILE A 173 11.11 -18.90 -14.35
CA ILE A 173 10.08 -18.14 -15.06
C ILE A 173 9.98 -18.47 -16.55
N SER A 174 10.98 -19.15 -17.12
CA SER A 174 10.97 -19.67 -18.50
C SER A 174 10.26 -21.02 -18.63
N ASP A 175 9.96 -21.70 -17.53
CA ASP A 175 9.29 -23.00 -17.52
C ASP A 175 7.77 -22.85 -17.55
N GLY A 176 7.26 -22.74 -18.78
CA GLY A 176 5.83 -22.68 -19.07
C GLY A 176 5.19 -21.33 -18.71
N VAL A 177 4.17 -20.98 -19.49
CA VAL A 177 3.33 -19.81 -19.22
C VAL A 177 1.88 -20.16 -19.45
N VAL A 178 1.04 -19.92 -18.45
CA VAL A 178 -0.40 -20.00 -18.59
C VAL A 178 -0.93 -18.58 -18.66
N GLN A 179 -1.33 -18.17 -19.86
CA GLN A 179 -1.94 -16.88 -20.09
C GLN A 179 -3.46 -17.00 -19.95
N VAL A 180 -4.03 -16.22 -19.03
CA VAL A 180 -5.47 -16.19 -18.80
C VAL A 180 -6.05 -15.03 -19.59
N ARG A 181 -7.09 -15.30 -20.38
CA ARG A 181 -7.72 -14.31 -21.28
C ARG A 181 -8.73 -13.40 -20.59
N GLU A 182 -8.64 -13.31 -19.26
CA GLU A 182 -9.51 -12.50 -18.41
C GLU A 182 -8.88 -11.11 -18.21
N ALA A 183 -9.67 -10.05 -18.37
CA ALA A 183 -9.23 -8.69 -18.09
C ALA A 183 -9.19 -8.44 -16.57
N VAL A 184 -7.99 -8.25 -16.02
CA VAL A 184 -7.76 -8.18 -14.56
C VAL A 184 -7.25 -6.83 -14.11
N VAL A 185 -6.29 -6.24 -14.83
CA VAL A 185 -5.56 -5.03 -14.43
C VAL A 185 -5.86 -3.85 -15.36
N ALA A 186 -5.28 -2.68 -15.10
CA ALA A 186 -5.41 -1.54 -16.00
C ALA A 186 -4.65 -1.76 -17.31
N ASN A 187 -5.29 -1.53 -18.46
CA ASN A 187 -4.67 -1.67 -19.78
C ASN A 187 -3.79 -0.47 -20.20
N ASN A 188 -3.63 0.52 -19.32
CA ASN A 188 -2.91 1.74 -19.61
C ASN A 188 -1.59 1.82 -18.82
N ALA A 189 -0.58 2.49 -19.38
CA ALA A 189 0.73 2.65 -18.75
C ALA A 189 0.68 3.38 -17.40
N THR A 190 -0.13 4.44 -17.27
CA THR A 190 -0.14 5.34 -16.10
C THR A 190 -1.24 5.03 -15.10
N ALA A 191 -2.35 4.45 -15.53
CA ALA A 191 -3.45 4.07 -14.64
C ALA A 191 -2.99 3.06 -13.59
N SER A 192 -3.31 3.30 -12.31
CA SER A 192 -2.76 2.50 -11.22
C SER A 192 -3.41 1.12 -11.12
N THR A 193 -2.67 0.17 -10.59
CA THR A 193 -3.14 -1.16 -10.23
C THR A 193 -2.40 -1.60 -8.98
N VAL A 194 -3.13 -2.16 -8.02
CA VAL A 194 -2.56 -2.81 -6.84
C VAL A 194 -3.10 -4.22 -6.78
N ALA A 195 -2.22 -5.20 -6.58
CA ALA A 195 -2.60 -6.59 -6.39
C ALA A 195 -1.80 -7.20 -5.25
N PHE A 196 -2.47 -8.01 -4.42
CA PHE A 196 -1.84 -8.82 -3.37
C PHE A 196 -2.67 -10.07 -3.10
N ILE A 197 -2.02 -11.09 -2.54
CA ILE A 197 -2.67 -12.37 -2.21
C ILE A 197 -2.89 -12.42 -0.70
N ALA A 198 -4.10 -12.79 -0.29
CA ALA A 198 -4.50 -12.92 1.10
C ALA A 198 -5.63 -13.96 1.22
N PRO A 199 -5.96 -14.42 2.44
CA PRO A 199 -7.09 -15.31 2.63
C PRO A 199 -8.40 -14.67 2.16
N GLY A 200 -9.28 -15.46 1.57
CA GLY A 200 -10.59 -14.99 1.11
C GLY A 200 -11.55 -16.13 0.78
N PRO A 201 -12.76 -15.84 0.26
CA PRO A 201 -13.76 -16.83 -0.08
C PRO A 201 -13.28 -17.85 -1.13
N PRO A 202 -13.85 -19.07 -1.20
CA PRO A 202 -15.03 -19.54 -0.44
C PRO A 202 -14.78 -19.92 1.03
N ASN A 203 -13.57 -20.35 1.40
CA ASN A 203 -13.31 -20.96 2.72
C ASN A 203 -12.05 -20.37 3.39
N PRO A 204 -12.06 -19.07 3.78
CA PRO A 204 -10.94 -18.47 4.50
C PRO A 204 -10.80 -19.07 5.92
N PRO A 205 -9.59 -19.16 6.49
CA PRO A 205 -8.33 -18.69 5.93
C PRO A 205 -7.63 -19.71 5.02
N VAL A 206 -8.27 -20.86 4.74
CA VAL A 206 -7.68 -21.97 3.96
C VAL A 206 -7.51 -21.57 2.50
N THR A 207 -8.53 -20.97 1.90
CA THR A 207 -8.46 -20.48 0.52
C THR A 207 -7.81 -19.10 0.45
N GLN A 208 -6.91 -18.94 -0.51
CA GLN A 208 -6.27 -17.66 -0.85
C GLN A 208 -6.90 -17.11 -2.13
N VAL A 209 -7.07 -15.80 -2.18
CA VAL A 209 -7.55 -15.07 -3.36
C VAL A 209 -6.61 -13.92 -3.67
N MET A 210 -6.64 -13.46 -4.91
CA MET A 210 -5.93 -12.25 -5.31
C MET A 210 -6.87 -11.06 -5.20
N TYR A 211 -6.58 -10.15 -4.27
CA TYR A 211 -7.25 -8.87 -4.15
C TYR A 211 -6.66 -7.90 -5.17
N VAL A 212 -7.50 -7.26 -5.98
CA VAL A 212 -7.07 -6.35 -7.05
C VAL A 212 -7.84 -5.04 -6.98
N GLY A 213 -7.11 -3.93 -6.95
CA GLY A 213 -7.63 -2.57 -7.11
C GLY A 213 -7.15 -1.97 -8.43
N VAL A 214 -8.08 -1.48 -9.25
CA VAL A 214 -7.81 -1.06 -10.64
C VAL A 214 -8.40 0.32 -10.91
N THR A 215 -7.58 1.24 -11.41
CA THR A 215 -8.06 2.52 -11.92
C THR A 215 -8.78 2.30 -13.25
N PHE A 216 -9.97 2.90 -13.39
CA PHE A 216 -10.72 2.89 -14.64
C PHE A 216 -9.94 3.62 -15.76
N THR A 217 -9.95 3.04 -16.95
CA THR A 217 -9.29 3.58 -18.15
C THR A 217 -10.34 3.82 -19.23
N LEU A 218 -10.16 4.91 -19.97
CA LEU A 218 -11.02 5.28 -21.10
C LEU A 218 -10.54 4.62 -22.39
N GLY A 219 -11.38 4.67 -23.43
CA GLY A 219 -11.01 4.24 -24.79
C GLY A 219 -11.35 2.80 -25.14
N SER A 220 -12.00 2.04 -24.24
CA SER A 220 -12.40 0.67 -24.54
C SER A 220 -13.71 0.26 -23.86
N PRO A 221 -14.64 -0.38 -24.58
CA PRO A 221 -15.91 -0.84 -24.02
C PRO A 221 -15.71 -1.95 -22.96
N TYR A 222 -14.66 -2.77 -23.12
CA TYR A 222 -14.33 -3.89 -22.23
C TYR A 222 -13.91 -3.45 -20.82
N ARG A 223 -13.51 -2.18 -20.65
CA ARG A 223 -13.11 -1.64 -19.33
C ARG A 223 -14.26 -1.53 -18.36
N SER A 224 -15.50 -1.51 -18.85
CA SER A 224 -16.69 -1.47 -18.00
C SER A 224 -16.91 -2.76 -17.20
N GLU A 225 -16.31 -3.88 -17.63
CA GLU A 225 -16.41 -5.19 -17.00
C GLU A 225 -15.37 -5.39 -15.88
N VAL A 226 -14.29 -4.60 -15.88
CA VAL A 226 -13.23 -4.68 -14.88
C VAL A 226 -13.65 -3.93 -13.61
N PRO A 227 -13.80 -4.62 -12.45
CA PRO A 227 -14.18 -3.98 -11.20
C PRO A 227 -13.09 -3.00 -10.71
N ALA A 228 -13.51 -2.00 -9.95
CA ALA A 228 -12.59 -1.08 -9.29
C ALA A 228 -11.83 -1.77 -8.14
N VAL A 229 -12.53 -2.60 -7.35
CA VAL A 229 -11.94 -3.48 -6.33
C VAL A 229 -12.57 -4.86 -6.46
N SER A 230 -11.77 -5.93 -6.43
CA SER A 230 -12.28 -7.31 -6.53
C SER A 230 -11.42 -8.33 -5.80
N SER A 231 -12.01 -9.45 -5.41
CA SER A 231 -11.30 -10.69 -5.06
C SER A 231 -11.40 -11.66 -6.24
N ARG A 232 -10.26 -12.19 -6.66
CA ARG A 232 -10.17 -13.10 -7.81
C ARG A 232 -9.62 -14.46 -7.39
N SER A 233 -10.22 -15.52 -7.91
CA SER A 233 -9.86 -16.90 -7.58
C SER A 233 -8.45 -17.23 -8.05
N LEU A 234 -7.75 -18.02 -7.23
CA LEU A 234 -6.44 -18.58 -7.55
C LEU A 234 -6.49 -20.06 -7.99
N GLU A 235 -7.70 -20.62 -8.10
CA GLU A 235 -7.93 -22.01 -8.50
C GLU A 235 -7.70 -22.21 -10.00
N LYS A 236 -7.26 -23.41 -10.41
CA LYS A 236 -6.82 -23.69 -11.79
C LYS A 236 -7.95 -23.58 -12.81
N ASP A 237 -9.15 -24.01 -12.45
CA ASP A 237 -10.35 -24.05 -13.28
C ASP A 237 -11.03 -22.67 -13.42
N ARG A 238 -10.85 -21.80 -12.43
CA ARG A 238 -11.44 -20.44 -12.39
C ARG A 238 -10.38 -19.35 -12.21
N MET A 239 -9.21 -19.56 -12.79
CA MET A 239 -8.04 -18.70 -12.61
C MET A 239 -8.36 -17.24 -12.95
N PHE A 240 -8.19 -16.36 -11.97
CA PHE A 240 -8.51 -14.91 -12.02
C PHE A 240 -9.97 -14.52 -12.27
N ALA A 241 -10.91 -15.45 -12.33
CA ALA A 241 -12.33 -15.11 -12.29
C ALA A 241 -12.67 -14.48 -10.94
N ILE A 242 -13.78 -13.73 -10.86
CA ILE A 242 -14.28 -13.23 -9.57
C ILE A 242 -14.51 -14.42 -8.63
N ALA A 243 -13.96 -14.35 -7.41
CA ALA A 243 -13.91 -15.47 -6.48
C ALA A 243 -15.30 -16.00 -6.14
N GLN A 244 -16.22 -15.08 -5.83
CA GLN A 244 -17.63 -15.37 -5.60
C GLN A 244 -18.54 -14.43 -6.38
N THR A 245 -19.53 -15.03 -7.03
CA THR A 245 -20.53 -14.34 -7.86
C THR A 245 -21.91 -14.90 -7.57
N ALA A 246 -22.84 -14.03 -7.20
CA ALA A 246 -24.26 -14.32 -7.09
C ALA A 246 -25.04 -13.46 -8.10
N VAL A 247 -26.37 -13.62 -8.14
CA VAL A 247 -27.26 -12.93 -9.10
C VAL A 247 -27.13 -11.40 -9.02
N THR A 248 -27.08 -10.85 -7.80
CA THR A 248 -27.04 -9.39 -7.56
C THR A 248 -25.76 -8.92 -6.86
N THR A 249 -24.99 -9.83 -6.28
CA THR A 249 -23.82 -9.53 -5.44
C THR A 249 -22.60 -10.35 -5.85
N GLY A 250 -21.47 -10.06 -5.23
CA GLY A 250 -20.25 -10.85 -5.37
C GLY A 250 -19.06 -10.10 -4.79
N THR A 251 -17.89 -10.71 -4.92
CA THR A 251 -16.62 -10.18 -4.41
C THR A 251 -16.03 -9.10 -5.34
N ARG A 252 -16.85 -8.10 -5.70
CA ARG A 252 -16.50 -7.04 -6.68
C ARG A 252 -17.27 -5.75 -6.41
N MET A 253 -16.57 -4.62 -6.46
CA MET A 253 -17.15 -3.27 -6.45
C MET A 253 -16.86 -2.53 -7.77
N PHE A 254 -17.86 -1.81 -8.28
CA PHE A 254 -17.77 -0.98 -9.48
C PHE A 254 -18.05 0.48 -9.15
N VAL A 255 -17.33 1.39 -9.82
CA VAL A 255 -17.74 2.78 -9.87
C VAL A 255 -18.92 2.91 -10.84
N ASN A 256 -19.94 3.67 -10.44
CA ASN A 256 -21.13 3.92 -11.24
C ASN A 256 -20.77 4.49 -12.62
N SER A 257 -21.54 4.16 -13.66
CA SER A 257 -21.32 4.66 -15.02
C SER A 257 -21.33 6.19 -15.11
N LEU A 258 -22.12 6.88 -14.28
CA LEU A 258 -22.20 8.34 -14.25
C LEU A 258 -20.97 9.02 -13.59
N ALA A 259 -20.23 8.26 -12.77
CA ALA A 259 -19.09 8.74 -11.99
C ALA A 259 -17.73 8.28 -12.53
N ARG A 260 -17.65 7.10 -13.16
CA ARG A 260 -16.37 6.43 -13.48
C ARG A 260 -15.40 7.22 -14.34
N GLU A 261 -15.90 8.08 -15.23
CA GLU A 261 -15.04 8.92 -16.09
C GLU A 261 -14.52 10.16 -15.37
N ARG A 262 -15.26 10.67 -14.39
CA ARG A 262 -14.96 11.94 -13.69
C ARG A 262 -14.37 11.72 -12.31
N TYR A 263 -14.46 10.53 -11.74
CA TYR A 263 -13.99 10.17 -10.40
C TYR A 263 -12.90 9.09 -10.47
N PRO A 264 -11.66 9.43 -10.89
CA PRO A 264 -10.57 8.47 -10.93
C PRO A 264 -10.09 8.13 -9.52
N ILE A 265 -9.91 6.84 -9.26
CA ILE A 265 -9.35 6.31 -8.00
C ILE A 265 -7.93 5.86 -8.28
N THR A 266 -6.95 6.43 -7.57
CA THR A 266 -5.55 5.99 -7.63
C THR A 266 -5.29 5.02 -6.47
N TYR A 267 -4.93 3.78 -6.78
CA TYR A 267 -4.54 2.75 -5.81
C TYR A 267 -3.03 2.81 -5.61
N VAL A 268 -2.61 3.04 -4.36
CA VAL A 268 -1.20 3.30 -4.01
C VAL A 268 -0.56 2.08 -3.36
N TYR A 269 -1.27 1.42 -2.45
CA TYR A 269 -0.76 0.26 -1.73
C TYR A 269 -1.89 -0.66 -1.28
N GLY A 270 -1.59 -1.94 -1.06
CA GLY A 270 -2.55 -2.92 -0.59
C GLY A 270 -1.89 -3.96 0.30
N PHE A 271 -2.61 -4.41 1.31
CA PHE A 271 -2.10 -5.35 2.31
C PHE A 271 -3.27 -6.05 3.02
N ALA A 272 -2.96 -7.17 3.69
CA ALA A 272 -3.89 -7.86 4.56
C ALA A 272 -3.37 -7.85 6.00
N SER A 273 -4.29 -7.72 6.97
CA SER A 273 -3.98 -7.77 8.40
C SER A 273 -5.23 -8.18 9.18
N GLU A 274 -5.06 -9.11 10.13
CA GLU A 274 -6.07 -9.52 11.12
C GLU A 274 -7.49 -9.78 10.55
N GLY A 275 -7.59 -10.51 9.43
CA GLY A 275 -8.87 -10.92 8.83
C GLY A 275 -9.46 -9.94 7.82
N PHE A 276 -8.76 -8.85 7.53
CA PHE A 276 -9.19 -7.83 6.58
C PHE A 276 -8.14 -7.58 5.49
N SER A 277 -8.64 -7.23 4.30
CA SER A 277 -7.86 -6.72 3.19
C SER A 277 -8.08 -5.22 3.04
N TYR A 278 -6.99 -4.49 2.81
CA TYR A 278 -6.96 -3.04 2.78
C TYR A 278 -6.38 -2.52 1.47
N PHE A 279 -6.93 -1.42 0.97
CA PHE A 279 -6.33 -0.64 -0.11
C PHE A 279 -6.19 0.81 0.31
N LEU A 280 -5.00 1.37 0.11
CA LEU A 280 -4.72 2.77 0.33
C LEU A 280 -4.85 3.51 -1.00
N THR A 281 -5.75 4.49 -1.05
CA THR A 281 -6.13 5.18 -2.28
C THR A 281 -6.01 6.69 -2.16
N THR A 282 -5.81 7.35 -3.31
CA THR A 282 -5.95 8.79 -3.48
C THR A 282 -7.08 9.05 -4.46
N GLN A 283 -8.09 9.80 -4.04
CA GLN A 283 -9.30 10.08 -4.82
C GLN A 283 -9.95 11.38 -4.35
N MET A 284 -10.89 11.93 -5.11
CA MET A 284 -11.60 13.14 -4.68
C MET A 284 -12.46 12.86 -3.44
N ARG A 285 -12.64 13.86 -2.57
CA ARG A 285 -13.41 13.71 -1.33
C ARG A 285 -14.85 13.25 -1.59
N HIS A 286 -15.48 13.85 -2.59
CA HIS A 286 -16.84 13.57 -3.07
C HIS A 286 -16.84 13.56 -4.60
N THR A 287 -17.89 13.01 -5.22
CA THR A 287 -18.02 12.99 -6.69
C THR A 287 -18.06 14.39 -7.32
N THR A 288 -18.45 15.40 -6.56
CA THR A 288 -18.58 16.81 -7.00
C THR A 288 -17.44 17.72 -6.51
N SER A 289 -16.54 17.21 -5.66
CA SER A 289 -15.46 18.00 -5.07
C SER A 289 -14.24 17.98 -5.98
N SER A 290 -13.46 19.07 -6.01
CA SER A 290 -12.13 19.08 -6.62
C SER A 290 -11.03 18.60 -5.66
N GLN A 291 -11.29 18.51 -4.35
CA GLN A 291 -10.26 18.21 -3.36
C GLN A 291 -9.91 16.71 -3.36
N PHE A 292 -8.67 16.38 -3.69
CA PHE A 292 -8.12 15.04 -3.51
C PHE A 292 -7.74 14.77 -2.05
N ILE A 293 -8.11 13.59 -1.56
CA ILE A 293 -7.76 13.08 -0.24
C ILE A 293 -7.28 11.64 -0.33
N SER A 294 -6.52 11.22 0.67
CA SER A 294 -6.18 9.81 0.85
C SER A 294 -7.29 9.11 1.63
N LYS A 295 -7.64 7.90 1.22
CA LYS A 295 -8.63 7.04 1.88
C LYS A 295 -8.06 5.64 2.06
N LEU A 296 -8.59 4.94 3.05
CA LEU A 296 -8.33 3.54 3.30
C LEU A 296 -9.62 2.76 3.06
N VAL A 297 -9.59 1.92 2.03
CA VAL A 297 -10.63 0.94 1.70
C VAL A 297 -10.37 -0.32 2.52
N ARG A 298 -11.42 -0.95 3.03
CA ARG A 298 -11.35 -2.22 3.77
C ARG A 298 -12.46 -3.17 3.35
N VAL A 299 -12.13 -4.45 3.25
CA VAL A 299 -13.08 -5.55 3.05
C VAL A 299 -12.72 -6.73 3.94
N CYS A 300 -13.71 -7.46 4.43
CA CYS A 300 -13.53 -8.69 5.19
C CYS A 300 -13.06 -9.86 4.30
N HIS A 301 -12.28 -10.78 4.86
CA HIS A 301 -11.89 -12.00 4.16
C HIS A 301 -13.03 -13.02 4.04
N ASP A 302 -13.95 -13.07 5.00
CA ASP A 302 -15.09 -14.01 5.03
C ASP A 302 -16.32 -13.52 4.23
N ASP A 303 -16.22 -12.34 3.61
CA ASP A 303 -17.35 -11.70 2.93
C ASP A 303 -17.39 -12.02 1.44
N GLU A 304 -18.33 -12.89 1.07
CA GLU A 304 -18.57 -13.32 -0.31
C GLU A 304 -19.32 -12.29 -1.17
N ASN A 305 -19.83 -11.22 -0.56
CA ASN A 305 -20.74 -10.27 -1.18
C ASN A 305 -20.22 -8.83 -1.19
N TYR A 306 -19.09 -8.57 -0.54
CA TYR A 306 -18.53 -7.23 -0.32
C TYR A 306 -19.47 -6.28 0.45
N TYR A 307 -20.37 -6.81 1.28
CA TYR A 307 -21.17 -6.00 2.22
C TYR A 307 -20.33 -5.27 3.27
N SER A 308 -19.14 -5.80 3.57
CA SER A 308 -18.15 -5.22 4.46
C SER A 308 -17.29 -4.14 3.81
N TYR A 309 -17.50 -3.84 2.52
CA TYR A 309 -16.78 -2.77 1.82
C TYR A 309 -17.04 -1.43 2.51
N THR A 310 -15.98 -0.82 3.02
CA THR A 310 -16.04 0.45 3.73
C THR A 310 -14.79 1.29 3.46
N GLU A 311 -14.95 2.61 3.46
CA GLU A 311 -13.86 3.55 3.28
C GLU A 311 -13.85 4.58 4.39
N ILE A 312 -12.66 4.92 4.88
CA ILE A 312 -12.45 6.07 5.77
C ILE A 312 -11.34 6.96 5.21
N PRO A 313 -11.40 8.29 5.40
CA PRO A 313 -10.27 9.16 5.09
C PRO A 313 -9.09 8.85 6.02
N ILE A 314 -7.87 9.05 5.52
CA ILE A 314 -6.64 8.98 6.30
C ILE A 314 -5.89 10.30 6.18
N ASP A 315 -5.68 10.97 7.30
CA ASP A 315 -5.11 12.30 7.38
C ASP A 315 -3.68 12.24 7.96
N CYS A 316 -2.73 12.87 7.26
CA CYS A 316 -1.38 13.12 7.73
C CYS A 316 -1.21 14.64 7.92
N ILE A 317 -1.22 15.09 9.18
CA ILE A 317 -1.24 16.51 9.54
C ILE A 317 -0.02 16.82 10.41
N SER A 318 0.72 17.87 10.06
CA SER A 318 1.85 18.39 10.84
C SER A 318 1.43 19.60 11.66
N GLU A 319 1.27 19.37 12.95
CA GLU A 319 0.87 20.37 13.93
C GLU A 319 1.99 21.38 14.20
N ALA A 320 3.25 20.91 14.14
CA ALA A 320 4.45 21.74 14.23
C ALA A 320 4.56 22.76 13.09
N GLN A 321 3.82 22.56 11.99
CA GLN A 321 3.80 23.45 10.82
C GLN A 321 2.44 24.13 10.65
N GLY A 322 1.75 24.44 11.75
CA GLY A 322 0.49 25.18 11.72
C GLY A 322 -0.68 24.37 11.14
N GLY A 323 -0.70 23.05 11.37
CA GLY A 323 -1.75 22.16 10.87
C GLY A 323 -1.65 21.85 9.38
N ARG A 324 -0.44 21.91 8.79
CA ARG A 324 -0.22 21.60 7.38
C ARG A 324 -0.66 20.17 7.07
N LYS A 325 -1.50 20.01 6.04
CA LYS A 325 -2.07 18.74 5.63
C LYS A 325 -1.34 18.15 4.41
N TYR A 326 -0.84 16.93 4.54
CA TYR A 326 -0.27 16.14 3.45
C TYR A 326 -1.33 15.13 2.97
N ASN A 327 -2.08 15.51 1.95
CA ASN A 327 -3.31 14.83 1.55
C ASN A 327 -3.13 13.71 0.52
N LEU A 328 -1.99 13.64 -0.17
CA LEU A 328 -1.73 12.67 -1.24
C LEU A 328 -0.73 11.60 -0.79
N VAL A 329 -1.18 10.39 -0.50
CA VAL A 329 -0.27 9.27 -0.21
C VAL A 329 0.50 8.85 -1.47
N GLN A 330 1.80 8.61 -1.30
CA GLN A 330 2.75 8.31 -2.38
C GLN A 330 3.26 6.87 -2.33
N ALA A 331 3.49 6.36 -1.12
CA ALA A 331 3.93 4.99 -0.88
C ALA A 331 3.56 4.58 0.54
N ALA A 332 3.42 3.28 0.76
CA ALA A 332 3.21 2.74 2.09
C ALA A 332 3.82 1.35 2.25
N TYR A 333 4.00 0.95 3.49
CA TYR A 333 4.49 -0.36 3.87
C TYR A 333 3.93 -0.75 5.24
N VAL A 334 3.54 -2.02 5.39
CA VAL A 334 3.13 -2.58 6.67
C VAL A 334 4.27 -3.40 7.25
N GLY A 335 4.62 -3.09 8.49
CA GLY A 335 5.65 -3.79 9.25
C GLY A 335 5.25 -3.94 10.72
N LYS A 336 6.12 -4.59 11.49
CA LYS A 336 5.96 -4.73 12.94
C LYS A 336 6.44 -3.48 13.65
N ALA A 337 5.79 -3.14 14.76
CA ALA A 337 6.12 -1.95 15.55
C ALA A 337 7.54 -2.00 16.13
N GLY A 338 8.00 -3.16 16.61
CA GLY A 338 9.20 -3.24 17.46
C GLY A 338 8.93 -2.68 18.87
N SER A 339 9.90 -2.75 19.77
CA SER A 339 9.70 -2.41 21.20
C SER A 339 9.36 -0.95 21.43
N ASP A 340 10.16 -0.06 20.85
CA ASP A 340 10.17 1.36 21.23
C ASP A 340 8.93 2.07 20.68
N LEU A 341 8.68 1.89 19.38
CA LEU A 341 7.49 2.43 18.73
C LEU A 341 6.19 1.81 19.29
N ALA A 342 6.22 0.54 19.72
CA ALA A 342 5.06 -0.07 20.36
C ALA A 342 4.70 0.60 21.70
N SER A 343 5.71 0.97 22.50
CA SER A 343 5.53 1.72 23.74
C SER A 343 4.86 3.07 23.49
N ASP A 344 5.34 3.82 22.49
CA ASP A 344 4.81 5.15 22.16
C ASP A 344 3.38 5.09 21.62
N LEU A 345 3.05 4.04 20.86
CA LEU A 345 1.71 3.84 20.28
C LEU A 345 0.73 3.12 21.22
N GLY A 346 1.17 2.62 22.37
CA GLY A 346 0.36 1.84 23.30
C GLY A 346 -0.13 0.52 22.70
N ILE A 347 0.73 -0.16 21.94
CA ILE A 347 0.46 -1.44 21.25
C ILE A 347 1.52 -2.48 21.61
N THR A 348 1.38 -3.70 21.09
CA THR A 348 2.42 -4.73 21.26
C THR A 348 3.49 -4.63 20.18
N ALA A 349 4.71 -5.09 20.47
CA ALA A 349 5.80 -5.11 19.48
C ALA A 349 5.49 -5.96 18.23
N GLN A 350 4.50 -6.86 18.33
CA GLN A 350 4.05 -7.75 17.25
C GLN A 350 2.82 -7.22 16.51
N ASP A 351 2.23 -6.12 16.98
CA ASP A 351 1.10 -5.49 16.31
C ASP A 351 1.57 -4.86 14.99
N ASP A 352 0.73 -4.94 13.97
CA ASP A 352 1.01 -4.33 12.67
C ASP A 352 0.89 -2.81 12.74
N VAL A 353 1.80 -2.15 12.01
CA VAL A 353 1.85 -0.70 11.85
C VAL A 353 1.99 -0.35 10.37
N LEU A 354 1.20 0.62 9.92
CA LEU A 354 1.25 1.17 8.58
C LEU A 354 2.17 2.40 8.57
N PHE A 355 3.25 2.31 7.82
CA PHE A 355 4.13 3.44 7.49
C PHE A 355 3.71 3.97 6.13
N ALA A 356 3.39 5.26 6.03
CA ALA A 356 2.95 5.85 4.77
C ALA A 356 3.56 7.23 4.57
N VAL A 357 4.05 7.48 3.36
CA VAL A 357 4.62 8.77 2.95
C VAL A 357 3.57 9.54 2.17
N PHE A 358 3.31 10.77 2.59
CA PHE A 358 2.35 11.67 1.99
C PHE A 358 3.05 12.88 1.39
N SER A 359 2.44 13.48 0.38
CA SER A 359 2.83 14.77 -0.19
C SER A 359 1.64 15.73 -0.15
N GLU A 360 1.94 17.01 -0.10
CA GLU A 360 0.96 18.10 -0.29
C GLU A 360 0.60 18.23 -1.78
N SER A 361 -0.66 18.51 -2.09
CA SER A 361 -1.09 18.81 -3.47
C SER A 361 -0.47 20.11 -4.01
N ASP A 362 0.04 20.09 -5.24
CA ASP A 362 0.53 21.27 -5.95
C ASP A 362 0.17 21.25 -7.46
N PRO A 363 -0.73 22.13 -7.93
CA PRO A 363 -1.41 23.19 -7.17
C PRO A 363 -2.43 22.61 -6.17
N ALA A 364 -2.90 23.45 -5.24
CA ALA A 364 -3.88 23.04 -4.22
C ALA A 364 -5.09 22.34 -4.85
N ASN A 365 -5.59 21.30 -4.17
CA ASN A 365 -6.69 20.43 -4.63
C ASN A 365 -6.40 19.66 -5.94
N SER A 366 -5.17 19.61 -6.44
CA SER A 366 -4.84 18.72 -7.56
C SER A 366 -4.39 17.33 -7.09
N ASN A 367 -4.42 16.34 -7.99
CA ASN A 367 -3.80 15.02 -7.76
C ASN A 367 -2.29 15.02 -8.06
N LYS A 368 -1.64 16.19 -8.12
CA LYS A 368 -0.22 16.31 -8.40
C LYS A 368 0.54 16.54 -7.09
N PRO A 369 1.50 15.67 -6.73
CA PRO A 369 2.27 15.83 -5.51
C PRO A 369 3.31 16.95 -5.64
N SER A 370 3.46 17.71 -4.57
CA SER A 370 4.54 18.68 -4.38
C SER A 370 5.85 18.00 -3.98
N ASN A 371 6.90 18.81 -3.81
CA ASN A 371 8.17 18.38 -3.22
C ASN A 371 8.16 18.34 -1.69
N LEU A 372 7.05 18.72 -1.04
CA LEU A 372 6.89 18.70 0.41
C LEU A 372 6.22 17.41 0.83
N SER A 373 6.93 16.58 1.57
CA SER A 373 6.45 15.26 2.01
C SER A 373 6.61 15.05 3.50
N ALA A 374 5.79 14.15 4.04
CA ALA A 374 5.82 13.72 5.44
C ALA A 374 5.69 12.20 5.53
N LEU A 375 6.36 11.60 6.51
CA LEU A 375 6.16 10.21 6.90
C LEU A 375 5.19 10.17 8.08
N CYS A 376 4.08 9.47 7.91
CA CYS A 376 3.10 9.23 8.97
C CYS A 376 3.03 7.74 9.30
N VAL A 377 2.76 7.45 10.58
CA VAL A 377 2.77 6.10 11.14
C VAL A 377 1.41 5.85 11.81
N TYR A 378 0.74 4.76 11.45
CA TYR A 378 -0.60 4.44 11.93
C TYR A 378 -0.65 3.03 12.48
N SER A 379 -1.04 2.88 13.75
CA SER A 379 -1.34 1.57 14.31
C SER A 379 -2.58 0.97 13.64
N LEU A 380 -2.49 -0.28 13.18
CA LEU A 380 -3.65 -0.96 12.57
C LEU A 380 -4.77 -1.20 13.59
N LYS A 381 -4.44 -1.30 14.89
CA LYS A 381 -5.42 -1.32 15.99
C LYS A 381 -6.23 -0.03 16.07
N ALA A 382 -5.59 1.13 15.91
CA ALA A 382 -6.27 2.42 15.88
C ALA A 382 -7.14 2.57 14.62
N ILE A 383 -6.63 2.13 13.45
CA ILE A 383 -7.38 2.09 12.20
C ILE A 383 -8.66 1.26 12.35
N ARG A 384 -8.57 0.03 12.87
CA ARG A 384 -9.74 -0.84 13.11
C ARG A 384 -10.77 -0.18 14.02
N ARG A 385 -10.33 0.43 15.13
CA ARG A 385 -11.23 1.20 16.02
C ARG A 385 -11.95 2.33 15.28
N LYS A 386 -11.26 3.03 14.37
CA LYS A 386 -11.87 4.12 13.60
C LYS A 386 -12.89 3.62 12.59
N PHE A 387 -12.63 2.50 11.90
CA PHE A 387 -13.66 1.85 11.08
C PHE A 387 -14.89 1.47 11.92
N MET A 388 -14.68 0.81 13.06
CA MET A 388 -15.77 0.40 13.95
C MET A 388 -16.56 1.60 14.49
N GLN A 389 -15.90 2.72 14.79
CA GLN A 389 -16.56 3.96 15.21
C GLN A 389 -17.50 4.49 14.11
N ASN A 390 -17.02 4.58 12.87
CA ASN A 390 -17.82 5.08 11.74
C ASN A 390 -19.00 4.15 11.42
N ILE A 391 -18.77 2.84 11.45
CA ILE A 391 -19.83 1.83 11.28
C ILE A 391 -20.89 2.01 12.36
N LYS A 392 -20.51 2.02 13.65
CA LYS A 392 -21.46 2.21 14.76
C LYS A 392 -22.25 3.53 14.64
N TYR A 393 -21.59 4.60 14.21
CA TYR A 393 -22.24 5.89 14.01
C TYR A 393 -23.35 5.80 12.94
N CYS A 394 -23.06 5.22 11.78
CA CYS A 394 -24.07 5.01 10.73
C CYS A 394 -25.18 4.06 11.21
N PHE A 395 -24.84 2.95 11.86
CA PHE A 395 -25.85 2.00 12.38
C PHE A 395 -26.73 2.58 13.50
N SER A 396 -26.34 3.71 14.10
CA SER A 396 -27.19 4.47 15.03
C SER A 396 -28.23 5.35 14.31
N GLY A 397 -28.25 5.34 12.97
CA GLY A 397 -29.13 6.16 12.13
C GLY A 397 -28.59 7.55 11.82
N ASN A 398 -27.30 7.82 12.10
CA ASN A 398 -26.74 9.16 11.97
C ASN A 398 -25.96 9.33 10.66
N GLY A 399 -26.17 10.46 9.99
CA GLY A 399 -25.45 10.85 8.78
C GLY A 399 -25.87 10.09 7.51
N GLN A 400 -24.99 10.10 6.53
CA GLN A 400 -25.19 9.41 5.25
C GLN A 400 -24.25 8.22 5.11
N ARG A 401 -24.67 7.22 4.32
CA ARG A 401 -23.87 6.04 4.00
C ARG A 401 -22.60 6.39 3.23
N GLY A 402 -22.62 7.47 2.45
CA GLY A 402 -21.49 7.88 1.61
C GLY A 402 -21.34 7.00 0.37
N LEU A 403 -20.11 6.96 -0.18
CA LEU A 403 -19.76 6.21 -1.40
C LEU A 403 -20.69 6.53 -2.59
N ASP A 404 -20.94 7.83 -2.78
CA ASP A 404 -21.81 8.41 -3.82
C ASP A 404 -21.37 8.06 -5.25
N PHE A 405 -20.08 7.73 -5.44
CA PHE A 405 -19.55 7.26 -6.71
C PHE A 405 -19.92 5.80 -7.04
N ILE A 406 -20.37 5.00 -6.06
CA ILE A 406 -20.85 3.61 -6.28
C ILE A 406 -22.34 3.63 -6.58
N SER A 407 -23.11 4.32 -5.74
CA SER A 407 -24.56 4.47 -5.87
C SER A 407 -25.00 5.75 -5.16
N PRO A 408 -26.18 6.32 -5.47
CA PRO A 408 -26.69 7.47 -4.72
C PRO A 408 -26.61 7.25 -3.20
N SER A 409 -25.99 8.20 -2.51
CA SER A 409 -25.80 8.15 -1.06
C SER A 409 -27.17 8.21 -0.37
N LEU A 410 -27.46 7.21 0.46
CA LEU A 410 -28.69 7.13 1.24
C LEU A 410 -28.41 7.48 2.71
N THR A 411 -29.43 7.90 3.43
CA THR A 411 -29.35 8.10 4.88
C THR A 411 -29.03 6.79 5.59
N CYS A 412 -28.18 6.87 6.60
CA CYS A 412 -27.88 5.74 7.46
C CYS A 412 -29.14 5.24 8.20
N VAL A 413 -29.31 3.92 8.29
CA VAL A 413 -30.49 3.29 8.91
C VAL A 413 -30.16 2.85 10.33
N SER A 414 -30.98 3.25 11.30
CA SER A 414 -30.83 2.80 12.69
C SER A 414 -31.14 1.31 12.80
N THR A 415 -30.19 0.54 13.33
CA THR A 415 -30.32 -0.92 13.46
C THR A 415 -30.06 -1.33 14.91
N VAL A 416 -30.93 -2.17 15.48
CA VAL A 416 -30.84 -2.65 16.87
C VAL A 416 -29.85 -3.83 17.02
N SER A 417 -29.29 -4.33 15.91
CA SER A 417 -28.36 -5.46 15.92
C SER A 417 -26.99 -5.10 16.51
N GLN A 418 -26.42 -6.03 17.28
CA GLN A 418 -25.09 -5.85 17.84
C GLN A 418 -24.05 -5.75 16.71
N PRO A 419 -23.13 -4.76 16.73
CA PRO A 419 -22.07 -4.60 15.74
C PRO A 419 -21.06 -5.77 15.69
N VAL A 420 -21.21 -6.76 16.57
CA VAL A 420 -20.37 -7.97 16.72
C VAL A 420 -20.35 -8.83 15.45
N LYS A 421 -21.40 -8.77 14.61
CA LYS A 421 -21.47 -9.54 13.36
C LYS A 421 -20.68 -8.94 12.18
N PHE A 422 -20.05 -7.77 12.37
CA PHE A 422 -19.33 -7.00 11.33
C PHE A 422 -17.81 -6.93 11.55
N GLU A 423 -17.31 -7.43 12.68
CA GLU A 423 -15.95 -7.95 12.73
C GLU A 423 -16.00 -9.32 12.05
N CYS A 424 -15.35 -9.45 10.89
CA CYS A 424 -15.17 -10.73 10.21
C CYS A 424 -14.86 -11.77 11.28
N TYR A 425 -15.64 -12.86 11.36
CA TYR A 425 -15.74 -13.71 12.54
C TYR A 425 -14.34 -14.07 13.08
N LEU A 426 -13.87 -13.40 14.14
CA LEU A 426 -12.70 -13.87 14.88
C LEU A 426 -13.23 -14.95 15.84
N PRO A 427 -12.59 -16.14 15.91
CA PRO A 427 -13.05 -17.20 16.81
C PRO A 427 -13.07 -16.68 18.26
N PRO A 428 -14.08 -17.08 19.05
CA PRO A 428 -14.30 -16.52 20.38
C PRO A 428 -13.30 -17.11 21.35
N ASN A 429 -12.11 -16.52 21.48
CA ASN A 429 -11.25 -16.69 22.65
C ASN A 429 -10.34 -15.47 22.77
N ASN A 430 -10.44 -14.80 23.92
CA ASN A 430 -9.71 -13.59 24.34
C ASN A 430 -10.42 -12.24 24.13
N LEU A 431 -11.64 -12.09 24.67
CA LEU A 431 -11.99 -10.81 25.29
C LEU A 431 -11.40 -10.79 26.71
N PRO A 432 -10.47 -9.89 27.06
CA PRO A 432 -10.17 -9.61 28.45
C PRO A 432 -11.40 -8.93 29.08
N SER A 433 -11.90 -9.51 30.16
CA SER A 433 -12.86 -8.88 31.06
C SER A 433 -12.30 -7.54 31.56
N ALA A 434 -13.14 -6.49 31.52
CA ALA A 434 -12.80 -5.19 32.07
C ALA A 434 -12.51 -5.29 33.58
N PRO A 435 -11.40 -4.72 34.11
CA PRO A 435 -11.30 -4.50 35.54
C PRO A 435 -12.05 -3.22 35.92
N ALA A 436 -12.76 -3.33 37.06
CA ALA A 436 -13.51 -2.26 37.70
C ALA A 436 -12.63 -1.10 38.18
N SER A 437 -13.28 0.05 38.32
CA SER A 437 -12.80 1.34 38.80
C SER A 437 -11.93 1.29 40.06
N GLY A 438 -10.78 1.96 40.02
CA GLY A 438 -9.98 2.34 41.19
C GLY A 438 -9.33 3.71 41.00
N ARG A 439 -9.73 4.69 41.83
CA ARG A 439 -9.11 6.02 41.96
C ARG A 439 -7.70 5.90 42.53
N SER A 440 -6.74 6.64 41.97
CA SER A 440 -5.60 7.18 42.74
C SER A 440 -4.99 8.39 42.05
N ASN A 441 -4.72 9.44 42.83
CA ASN A 441 -4.02 10.66 42.47
C ASN A 441 -2.50 10.43 42.51
N ASN A 442 -1.74 10.93 41.53
CA ASN A 442 -0.60 11.82 41.82
C ASN A 442 0.02 12.49 40.58
N SER A 443 0.65 13.61 40.87
CA SER A 443 1.15 14.70 40.03
C SER A 443 2.58 14.55 39.46
N ASN A 444 2.84 15.34 38.41
CA ASN A 444 4.13 15.74 37.79
C ASN A 444 4.78 14.67 36.89
N GLN A 445 5.34 14.95 35.70
CA GLN A 445 6.04 16.14 35.20
C GLN A 445 6.00 16.15 33.65
N LYS A 446 5.81 17.34 33.05
CA LYS A 446 5.72 17.58 31.59
C LYS A 446 7.04 17.25 30.86
N LEU A 447 6.95 16.39 29.85
CA LEU A 447 7.86 16.34 28.72
C LEU A 447 7.04 16.65 27.46
N HIS A 448 7.46 17.66 26.68
CA HIS A 448 6.76 18.08 25.47
C HIS A 448 6.95 17.03 24.36
N THR A 449 5.96 16.16 24.20
CA THR A 449 5.81 15.25 23.05
C THR A 449 4.65 15.72 22.17
N CYS A 450 4.86 15.70 20.85
CA CYS A 450 3.86 16.02 19.84
C CYS A 450 2.71 15.00 19.91
N THR A 451 1.68 15.29 20.69
CA THR A 451 0.40 14.59 20.66
C THR A 451 -0.71 15.60 20.40
N SER A 452 -1.01 15.84 19.12
CA SER A 452 -2.39 16.16 18.73
C SER A 452 -2.74 15.34 17.49
N PHE A 453 -3.46 14.25 17.74
CA PHE A 453 -4.20 13.53 16.73
C PHE A 453 -5.52 14.27 16.50
N SER A 454 -5.55 15.18 15.54
CA SER A 454 -6.79 15.77 15.03
C SER A 454 -7.29 14.91 13.87
N VAL A 455 -7.94 13.79 14.18
CA VAL A 455 -8.69 13.02 13.18
C VAL A 455 -10.03 13.73 12.98
N SER A 456 -10.11 14.49 11.90
CA SER A 456 -11.26 15.27 11.46
C SER A 456 -12.57 14.53 11.73
N TYR A 457 -13.47 15.15 12.50
CA TYR A 457 -14.85 14.72 12.63
C TYR A 457 -15.49 14.71 11.24
N LEU A 458 -16.41 13.77 11.01
CA LEU A 458 -17.44 13.94 9.98
C LEU A 458 -18.21 15.21 10.37
N GLU A 459 -17.80 16.35 9.82
CA GLU A 459 -18.65 17.53 9.79
C GLU A 459 -19.78 17.28 8.78
N ALA A 460 -20.97 17.70 9.22
CA ALA A 460 -22.28 17.38 8.67
C ALA A 460 -22.50 17.84 7.22
#